data_AF-A0A1M7DXS9-F1
#
_entry.id   AF-A0A1M7DXS9-F1
#
_cell.length_a   1.000
_cell.length_b   1.000
_cell.length_c   1.000
_cell.angle_alpha   90.00
_cell.angle_beta   90.00
_cell.angle_gamma   90.00
#
_symmetry.space_group_name_H-M   'P 1'
#
loop_
_entity.id
_entity.type
_entity.pdbx_description
1 polymer ?
#
loop_
_entity_poly.entity_id
_entity_poly.type
_entity_poly.pdbx_seq_one_letter_code
_entity_poly.pdbx_strand_id
1 'polypeptide(L)'
;MSTYRYIAQCQVRVPVRQLCRVLHIAPSAHYAWCRRQGQPVPEPAWQLAVRQAFVRHSQRYGTRRLRAEVQAEGHGVGRWRIRRVLHAHGLRAQQPRSFVPRTTDSDPAVRAAPNRLLGQPAPTAPNQVWVGSRHVPAPPGRRLALPGRVARPLLAQNRGLGRALSPCPKTS
;
A
#
# COMPACT_ATOMS: atom_id res chain seq x y z
N MET A 1 32.72 8.67 18.85
CA MET A 1 32.43 7.51 19.72
C MET A 1 32.05 8.02 21.11
N SER A 2 31.13 7.36 21.84
CA SER A 2 30.77 7.76 23.22
C SER A 2 31.93 7.49 24.19
N THR A 3 32.18 8.41 25.14
CA THR A 3 33.24 8.29 26.17
C THR A 3 33.14 7.01 26.98
N TYR A 4 31.93 6.59 27.38
CA TYR A 4 31.73 5.33 28.10
C TYR A 4 32.08 4.09 27.26
N ARG A 5 31.82 4.16 25.95
CA ARG A 5 32.13 3.08 25.01
C ARG A 5 33.64 2.91 24.81
N TYR A 6 34.38 4.03 24.85
CA TYR A 6 35.85 4.03 24.85
C TYR A 6 36.42 3.40 26.14
N ILE A 7 35.89 3.79 27.31
CA ILE A 7 36.30 3.18 28.60
C ILE A 7 36.08 1.66 28.58
N ALA A 8 34.93 1.20 28.08
CA ALA A 8 34.60 -0.22 27.98
C ALA A 8 35.54 -1.01 27.04
N GLN A 9 36.10 -0.37 26.00
CA GLN A 9 37.10 -1.00 25.11
C GLN A 9 38.49 -1.06 25.77
N CYS A 10 38.89 -0.02 26.49
CA CYS A 10 40.22 0.09 27.08
C CYS A 10 40.35 -0.59 28.45
N GLN A 11 39.25 -0.97 29.11
CA GLN A 11 39.25 -1.57 30.45
C GLN A 11 40.07 -2.87 30.57
N VAL A 12 40.32 -3.56 29.45
CA VAL A 12 41.14 -4.79 29.40
C VAL A 12 42.63 -4.48 29.62
N ARG A 13 43.08 -3.28 29.25
CA ARG A 13 44.49 -2.87 29.31
C ARG A 13 44.78 -1.89 30.45
N VAL A 14 43.79 -1.09 30.84
CA VAL A 14 43.94 -0.02 31.83
C VAL A 14 42.78 -0.09 32.83
N PRO A 15 43.02 0.03 34.15
CA PRO A 15 41.95 0.00 35.13
C PRO A 15 40.97 1.17 34.93
N VAL A 16 39.67 0.87 35.03
CA VAL A 16 38.57 1.82 34.80
C VAL A 16 38.71 3.11 35.61
N ARG A 17 39.20 3.02 36.87
CA ARG A 17 39.40 4.22 37.71
C ARG A 17 40.43 5.19 37.14
N GLN A 18 41.50 4.71 36.49
CA GLN A 18 42.49 5.57 35.85
C GLN A 18 41.91 6.22 34.60
N LEU A 19 41.21 5.46 33.76
CA LEU A 19 40.52 6.00 32.58
C LEU A 19 39.50 7.07 32.97
N CYS A 20 38.71 6.84 34.02
CA CYS A 20 37.75 7.82 34.55
C CYS A 20 38.43 9.09 35.07
N ARG A 21 39.62 8.99 35.68
CA ARG A 21 40.39 10.17 36.12
C ARG A 21 40.88 11.01 34.94
N VAL A 22 41.45 10.36 33.92
CA VAL A 22 41.97 11.03 32.71
C VAL A 22 40.85 11.69 31.91
N LEU A 23 39.70 11.03 31.83
CA LEU A 23 38.53 11.54 31.08
C LEU A 23 37.63 12.45 31.91
N HIS A 24 37.96 12.72 33.18
CA HIS A 24 37.18 13.51 34.13
C HIS A 24 35.71 13.06 34.27
N ILE A 25 35.48 11.75 34.37
CA ILE A 25 34.15 11.14 34.53
C ILE A 25 34.06 10.43 35.88
N ALA A 26 32.89 10.53 36.53
CA ALA A 26 32.63 9.76 37.75
C ALA A 26 32.57 8.24 37.45
N PRO A 27 33.31 7.38 38.19
CA PRO A 27 33.25 5.93 37.99
C PRO A 27 31.84 5.35 38.13
N SER A 28 31.03 5.92 39.02
CA SER A 28 29.61 5.56 39.20
C SER A 28 28.79 5.74 37.93
N ALA A 29 29.08 6.77 37.12
CA ALA A 29 28.41 7.02 35.85
C ALA A 29 28.76 5.95 34.80
N HIS A 30 30.02 5.50 34.75
CA HIS A 30 30.42 4.40 33.88
C HIS A 30 29.69 3.10 34.23
N TYR A 31 29.69 2.71 35.51
CA TYR A 31 28.98 1.49 35.92
C TYR A 31 27.45 1.63 35.77
N ALA A 32 26.87 2.81 35.98
CA ALA A 32 25.47 3.07 35.69
C ALA A 32 25.14 2.98 34.20
N TRP A 33 26.07 3.39 33.33
CA TRP A 33 25.96 3.18 31.89
C TRP A 33 26.06 1.68 31.55
N CYS A 34 27.03 0.94 32.09
CA CYS A 34 27.14 -0.51 31.88
C CYS A 34 25.87 -1.25 32.30
N ARG A 35 25.29 -0.90 33.46
CA ARG A 35 24.01 -1.46 33.90
C ARG A 35 22.89 -1.18 32.91
N ARG A 36 22.78 0.04 32.38
CA ARG A 36 21.76 0.40 31.37
C ARG A 36 21.95 -0.33 30.04
N GLN A 37 23.19 -0.64 29.65
CA GLN A 37 23.47 -1.38 28.41
C GLN A 37 23.12 -2.86 28.52
N GLY A 38 23.26 -3.46 29.70
CA GLY A 38 22.95 -4.88 29.94
C GLY A 38 21.47 -5.15 30.22
N GLN A 39 20.67 -4.12 30.52
CA GLN A 39 19.25 -4.29 30.81
C GLN A 39 18.44 -4.24 29.52
N PRO A 40 17.69 -5.30 29.17
CA PRO A 40 16.73 -5.23 28.08
C PRO A 40 15.71 -4.15 28.45
N VAL A 41 15.60 -3.12 27.61
CA VAL A 41 14.53 -2.13 27.76
C VAL A 41 13.22 -2.89 27.65
N PRO A 42 12.36 -2.91 28.69
CA PRO A 42 11.12 -3.66 28.64
C PRO A 42 10.30 -3.18 27.45
N GLU A 43 9.89 -4.13 26.59
CA GLU A 43 9.03 -3.83 25.46
C GLU A 43 7.74 -3.21 26.02
N PRO A 44 7.39 -1.96 25.63
CA PRO A 44 6.17 -1.34 26.11
C PRO A 44 4.96 -2.22 25.80
N ALA A 45 4.01 -2.35 26.72
CA ALA A 45 2.82 -3.19 26.56
C ALA A 45 2.09 -2.94 25.22
N TRP A 46 2.06 -1.68 24.76
CA TRP A 46 1.44 -1.33 23.49
C TRP A 46 2.15 -1.90 22.25
N GLN A 47 3.47 -2.14 22.30
CA GLN A 47 4.20 -2.75 21.18
C GLN A 47 3.83 -4.23 21.04
N LEU A 48 3.69 -4.92 22.17
CA LEU A 48 3.19 -6.28 22.20
C LEU A 48 1.74 -6.34 21.67
N ALA A 49 0.86 -5.44 22.11
CA ALA A 49 -0.50 -5.32 21.61
C ALA A 49 -0.56 -5.12 20.09
N VAL A 50 0.26 -4.22 19.54
CA VAL A 50 0.38 -4.00 18.08
C VAL A 50 0.75 -5.29 17.35
N ARG A 51 1.73 -6.04 17.86
CA ARG A 51 2.21 -7.29 17.23
C ARG A 51 1.15 -8.38 17.29
N GLN A 52 0.49 -8.53 18.44
CA GLN A 52 -0.61 -9.47 18.62
C GLN A 52 -1.77 -9.12 17.68
N ALA A 53 -2.22 -7.87 17.64
CA ALA A 53 -3.25 -7.42 16.72
C ALA A 53 -2.89 -7.68 15.25
N PHE A 54 -1.63 -7.44 14.87
CA PHE A 54 -1.15 -7.68 13.51
C PHE A 54 -1.22 -9.16 13.10
N VAL A 55 -0.84 -10.07 14.01
CA VAL A 55 -0.93 -11.51 13.79
C VAL A 55 -2.38 -11.98 13.78
N ARG A 56 -3.22 -11.51 14.71
CA ARG A 56 -4.66 -11.83 14.78
C ARG A 56 -5.38 -11.53 13.47
N HIS A 57 -5.04 -10.42 12.80
CA HIS A 57 -5.63 -10.05 11.52
C HIS A 57 -4.87 -10.58 10.28
N SER A 58 -4.06 -11.63 10.45
CA SER A 58 -3.30 -12.27 9.38
C SER A 58 -2.49 -11.28 8.53
N GLN A 59 -1.90 -10.27 9.17
CA GLN A 59 -1.09 -9.24 8.50
C GLN A 59 -1.85 -8.35 7.51
N ARG A 60 -3.20 -8.43 7.42
CA ARG A 60 -3.98 -7.62 6.46
C ARG A 60 -4.12 -6.17 6.90
N TYR A 61 -4.00 -5.91 8.20
CA TYR A 61 -4.25 -4.60 8.77
C TYR A 61 -3.01 -3.71 8.67
N GLY A 62 -3.19 -2.57 8.00
CA GLY A 62 -2.23 -1.48 8.01
C GLY A 62 -2.28 -0.65 9.29
N THR A 63 -1.38 0.33 9.37
CA THR A 63 -1.19 1.22 10.55
C THR A 63 -2.45 1.96 10.99
N ARG A 64 -3.37 2.26 10.06
CA ARG A 64 -4.65 2.93 10.38
C ARG A 64 -5.60 2.03 11.17
N ARG A 65 -5.78 0.78 10.73
CA ARG A 65 -6.68 -0.18 11.39
C ARG A 65 -6.07 -0.70 12.69
N LEU A 66 -4.77 -0.98 12.69
CA LEU A 66 -4.05 -1.34 13.92
C LEU A 66 -4.15 -0.27 15.00
N ARG A 67 -4.13 1.01 14.63
CA ARG A 67 -4.33 2.08 15.61
C ARG A 67 -5.69 1.97 16.29
N ALA A 68 -6.76 1.70 15.54
CA ALA A 68 -8.10 1.60 16.10
C ALA A 68 -8.19 0.42 17.08
N GLU A 69 -7.66 -0.74 16.70
CA GLU A 69 -7.60 -1.94 17.56
C GLU A 69 -6.82 -1.67 18.86
N VAL A 70 -5.61 -1.14 18.73
CA VAL A 70 -4.73 -0.87 19.88
C VAL A 70 -5.31 0.23 20.78
N GLN A 71 -6.06 1.18 20.21
CA GLN A 71 -6.78 2.18 20.97
C GLN A 71 -8.01 1.60 21.68
N ALA A 72 -8.70 0.62 21.09
CA ALA A 72 -9.78 -0.12 21.74
C ALA A 72 -9.27 -0.99 22.90
N GLU A 73 -8.03 -1.49 22.81
CA GLU A 73 -7.32 -2.17 23.91
C GLU A 73 -6.83 -1.21 25.01
N GLY A 74 -7.09 0.10 24.90
CA GLY A 74 -6.72 1.09 25.91
C GLY A 74 -5.35 1.72 25.73
N HIS A 75 -4.66 1.45 24.62
CA HIS A 75 -3.34 2.02 24.34
C HIS A 75 -3.44 3.23 23.38
N GLY A 76 -3.28 4.44 23.92
CA GLY A 76 -3.28 5.69 23.15
C GLY A 76 -2.01 5.90 22.31
N VAL A 77 -1.85 5.15 21.22
CA VAL A 77 -0.63 5.19 20.38
C VAL A 77 -0.89 5.84 19.02
N GLY A 78 -0.02 6.78 18.64
CA GLY A 78 -0.06 7.40 17.33
C GLY A 78 0.39 6.48 16.19
N ARG A 79 -0.18 6.68 14.99
CA ARG A 79 0.11 5.89 13.77
C ARG A 79 1.60 5.72 13.44
N TRP A 80 2.41 6.75 13.71
CA TRP A 80 3.84 6.78 13.39
C TRP A 80 4.66 5.86 14.30
N ARG A 81 4.27 5.75 15.58
CA ARG A 81 4.90 4.83 16.53
C ARG A 81 4.62 3.38 16.13
N ILE A 82 3.37 3.08 15.78
CA ILE A 82 2.96 1.77 15.25
C ILE A 82 3.77 1.43 13.98
N ARG A 83 3.87 2.37 13.02
CA ARG A 83 4.68 2.19 11.81
C ARG A 83 6.14 1.87 12.12
N ARG A 84 6.75 2.57 13.08
CA ARG A 84 8.15 2.35 13.46
C ARG A 84 8.37 0.97 14.04
N VAL A 85 7.46 0.49 14.89
CA VAL A 85 7.49 -0.87 15.44
C VAL A 85 7.37 -1.91 14.33
N LEU A 86 6.36 -1.79 13.47
CA LEU A 86 6.20 -2.71 12.34
C LEU A 86 7.46 -2.75 11.47
N HIS A 87 8.05 -1.59 11.16
CA HIS A 87 9.29 -1.51 10.38
C HIS A 87 10.48 -2.14 11.11
N ALA A 88 10.67 -1.87 12.41
CA ALA A 88 11.75 -2.43 13.20
C ALA A 88 11.70 -3.97 13.28
N HIS A 89 10.50 -4.54 13.25
CA HIS A 89 10.28 -5.99 13.22
C HIS A 89 10.12 -6.58 11.82
N GLY A 90 10.31 -5.80 10.74
CA GLY A 90 10.15 -6.27 9.37
C GLY A 90 8.72 -6.67 8.97
N LEU A 91 7.72 -6.29 9.77
CA LEU A 91 6.32 -6.63 9.56
C LEU A 91 5.69 -5.68 8.53
N ARG A 92 5.19 -6.24 7.44
CA ARG A 92 4.56 -5.48 6.35
C ARG A 92 3.14 -5.97 6.13
N ALA A 93 2.20 -5.03 6.07
CA ALA A 93 0.82 -5.37 5.81
C ALA A 93 0.69 -6.05 4.44
N GLN A 94 0.10 -7.23 4.41
CA GLN A 94 -0.17 -7.97 3.19
C GLN A 94 -1.46 -7.44 2.58
N GLN A 95 -1.34 -6.89 1.37
CA GLN A 95 -2.51 -6.61 0.55
C GLN A 95 -2.88 -7.91 -0.17
N PRO A 96 -4.11 -8.44 -0.01
CA PRO A 96 -4.54 -9.58 -0.80
C PRO A 96 -4.43 -9.21 -2.27
N ARG A 97 -3.95 -10.15 -3.10
CA ARG A 97 -3.99 -9.97 -4.55
C ARG A 97 -5.43 -9.66 -4.95
N SER A 98 -5.61 -8.72 -5.88
CA SER A 98 -6.93 -8.45 -6.46
C SER A 98 -7.53 -9.77 -6.88
N PHE A 99 -8.71 -10.10 -6.34
CA PHE A 99 -9.42 -11.31 -6.74
C PHE A 99 -9.68 -11.21 -8.24
N VAL A 100 -8.99 -12.04 -9.01
CA VAL A 100 -9.33 -12.27 -10.42
C VAL A 100 -10.33 -13.40 -10.38
N PRO A 101 -11.60 -13.17 -10.77
CA PRO A 101 -12.53 -14.27 -10.94
C PRO A 101 -11.90 -15.23 -11.96
N ARG A 102 -11.54 -16.44 -11.51
CA ARG A 102 -11.46 -17.56 -12.43
C ARG A 102 -12.90 -17.87 -12.74
N THR A 103 -13.42 -17.21 -13.77
CA THR A 103 -14.82 -17.33 -14.16
C THR A 103 -15.15 -18.81 -14.24
N THR A 104 -16.11 -19.18 -13.40
CA THR A 104 -16.97 -20.34 -13.50
C THR A 104 -17.05 -20.79 -14.94
N ASP A 105 -16.78 -22.07 -15.18
CA ASP A 105 -17.22 -22.74 -16.40
C ASP A 105 -18.74 -22.49 -16.47
N SER A 106 -19.11 -21.44 -17.19
CA SER A 106 -20.49 -21.00 -17.27
C SER A 106 -21.20 -22.11 -17.97
N ASP A 107 -22.01 -22.86 -17.21
CA ASP A 107 -22.72 -24.03 -17.69
C ASP A 107 -23.37 -23.67 -19.03
N PRO A 108 -23.00 -24.35 -20.15
CA PRO A 108 -23.56 -24.06 -21.47
C PRO A 108 -25.10 -24.20 -21.50
N ALA A 109 -25.70 -24.79 -20.46
CA ALA A 109 -27.14 -24.84 -20.24
C ALA A 109 -27.75 -23.50 -19.76
N VAL A 110 -26.96 -22.55 -19.22
CA VAL A 110 -27.43 -21.20 -18.88
C VAL A 110 -27.63 -20.43 -20.18
N ARG A 111 -28.83 -20.58 -20.74
CA ARG A 111 -29.25 -19.91 -21.97
C ARG A 111 -29.19 -18.40 -21.77
N ALA A 112 -28.16 -17.78 -22.34
CA ALA A 112 -28.09 -16.32 -22.44
C ALA A 112 -29.41 -15.81 -23.04
N ALA A 113 -29.95 -14.72 -22.49
CA ALA A 113 -31.19 -14.13 -22.99
C ALA A 113 -31.09 -13.94 -24.52
N PRO A 114 -32.14 -14.34 -25.28
CA PRO A 114 -32.09 -14.28 -26.74
C PRO A 114 -31.83 -12.84 -27.19
N ASN A 115 -30.83 -12.66 -28.05
CA ASN A 115 -30.50 -11.36 -28.59
C ASN A 115 -31.64 -10.89 -29.52
N ARG A 116 -32.47 -9.98 -29.02
CA ARG A 116 -33.65 -9.47 -29.72
C ARG A 116 -33.32 -8.62 -30.94
N LEU A 117 -32.07 -8.17 -31.09
CA LEU A 117 -31.61 -7.37 -32.24
C LEU A 117 -31.18 -8.24 -33.43
N LEU A 118 -31.06 -9.56 -33.26
CA LEU A 118 -30.76 -10.46 -34.37
C LEU A 118 -31.94 -10.47 -35.35
N GLY A 119 -31.72 -9.98 -36.58
CA GLY A 119 -32.72 -9.95 -37.65
C GLY A 119 -33.56 -8.68 -37.72
N GLN A 120 -33.31 -7.67 -36.87
CA GLN A 120 -33.96 -6.36 -37.00
C GLN A 120 -33.22 -5.44 -37.99
N PRO A 121 -33.93 -4.52 -38.67
CA PRO A 121 -33.30 -3.51 -39.51
C PRO A 121 -32.39 -2.59 -38.69
N ALA A 122 -31.37 -2.02 -39.34
CA ALA A 122 -30.45 -1.09 -38.68
C ALA A 122 -31.21 0.17 -38.20
N PRO A 123 -30.91 0.70 -37.00
CA PRO A 123 -31.55 1.90 -36.49
C PRO A 123 -31.21 3.12 -37.37
N THR A 124 -32.22 3.94 -37.65
CA THR A 124 -32.17 5.10 -38.57
C THR A 124 -31.92 6.42 -37.84
N ALA A 125 -32.09 6.46 -36.51
CA ALA A 125 -31.89 7.65 -35.69
C ALA A 125 -31.24 7.33 -34.32
N PRO A 126 -30.59 8.32 -33.67
CA PRO A 126 -30.08 8.17 -32.31
C PRO A 126 -31.18 7.80 -31.30
N ASN A 127 -30.81 7.18 -30.17
CA ASN A 127 -31.71 6.77 -29.07
C ASN A 127 -32.72 5.65 -29.40
N GLN A 128 -32.60 4.96 -30.54
CA GLN A 128 -33.48 3.85 -30.91
C GLN A 128 -33.04 2.51 -30.31
N VAL A 129 -31.73 2.32 -30.07
CA VAL A 129 -31.18 1.12 -29.45
C VAL A 129 -30.13 1.54 -28.42
N TRP A 130 -30.31 1.09 -27.19
CA TRP A 130 -29.37 1.31 -26.10
C TRP A 130 -28.61 0.02 -25.82
N VAL A 131 -27.31 0.00 -26.09
CA VAL A 131 -26.45 -1.15 -25.78
C VAL A 131 -25.58 -0.81 -24.58
N GLY A 132 -25.88 -1.44 -23.44
CA GLY A 132 -24.99 -1.44 -22.29
C GLY A 132 -24.01 -2.60 -22.41
N SER A 133 -22.77 -2.35 -22.82
CA SER A 133 -21.75 -3.40 -22.81
C SER A 133 -21.27 -3.61 -21.36
N ARG A 134 -21.68 -4.70 -20.72
CA ARG A 134 -20.80 -5.32 -19.73
C ARG A 134 -19.71 -6.00 -20.55
N HIS A 135 -18.50 -5.45 -20.57
CA HIS A 135 -17.38 -6.05 -21.28
C HIS A 135 -17.10 -7.43 -20.66
N VAL A 136 -17.64 -8.49 -21.25
CA VAL A 136 -17.28 -9.87 -20.94
C VAL A 136 -16.08 -10.19 -21.82
N PRO A 137 -14.86 -10.34 -21.27
CA PRO A 137 -13.70 -10.67 -22.08
C PRO A 137 -13.93 -12.05 -22.74
N ALA A 138 -13.83 -12.08 -24.06
CA ALA A 138 -13.93 -13.32 -24.83
C ALA A 138 -12.74 -14.24 -24.50
N PRO A 139 -12.94 -15.58 -24.46
CA PRO A 139 -11.83 -16.52 -24.30
C PRO A 139 -10.84 -16.37 -25.46
N PRO A 140 -9.52 -16.41 -25.20
CA PRO A 140 -8.53 -16.32 -26.26
C PRO A 140 -8.60 -17.59 -27.13
N GLY A 141 -8.97 -17.44 -28.41
CA GLY A 141 -8.87 -18.57 -29.34
C GLY A 141 -9.73 -18.56 -30.61
N ARG A 142 -10.71 -17.67 -30.77
CA ARG A 142 -11.55 -17.67 -31.98
C ARG A 142 -11.52 -16.32 -32.70
N ARG A 143 -10.59 -16.17 -33.66
CA ARG A 143 -10.69 -15.14 -34.70
C ARG A 143 -11.82 -15.57 -35.64
N LEU A 144 -12.98 -14.94 -35.51
CA LEU A 144 -13.98 -14.97 -36.59
C LEU A 144 -13.47 -14.03 -37.68
N ALA A 145 -13.03 -14.59 -38.80
CA ALA A 145 -12.77 -13.83 -40.01
C ALA A 145 -14.11 -13.33 -40.55
N LEU A 146 -14.35 -12.02 -40.49
CA LEU A 146 -15.44 -11.38 -41.22
C LEU A 146 -14.98 -11.15 -42.67
N PRO A 147 -15.67 -11.67 -43.70
CA PRO A 147 -15.39 -11.31 -45.08
C PRO A 147 -15.97 -9.92 -45.39
N GLY A 148 -15.22 -9.10 -46.11
CA GLY A 148 -15.70 -7.82 -46.66
C GLY A 148 -15.01 -6.58 -46.11
N ARG A 149 -13.71 -6.43 -46.42
CA ARG A 149 -13.07 -5.10 -46.44
C ARG A 149 -13.61 -4.35 -47.66
N VAL A 150 -14.36 -3.27 -47.44
CA VAL A 150 -14.38 -2.15 -48.38
C VAL A 150 -13.65 -1.00 -47.72
N ALA A 151 -12.70 -0.43 -48.46
CA ALA A 151 -11.76 0.56 -48.01
C ALA A 151 -12.44 1.87 -47.57
N ARG A 152 -11.74 2.60 -46.68
CA ARG A 152 -12.07 3.95 -46.18
C ARG A 152 -12.28 4.94 -47.33
N PRO A 153 -12.83 6.11 -47.01
CA PRO A 153 -11.96 7.28 -47.17
C PRO A 153 -11.81 8.05 -45.85
N LEU A 154 -10.53 8.34 -45.56
CA LEU A 154 -10.13 9.48 -44.75
C LEU A 154 -10.48 10.74 -45.54
N LEU A 155 -11.36 11.58 -45.01
CA LEU A 155 -11.44 12.98 -45.43
C LEU A 155 -10.94 13.83 -44.27
N ALA A 156 -9.69 14.25 -44.42
CA ALA A 156 -9.12 15.40 -43.75
C ALA A 156 -9.66 16.66 -44.44
N GLN A 157 -10.25 17.59 -43.69
CA GLN A 157 -10.26 19.01 -44.04
C GLN A 157 -10.06 19.88 -42.79
N ASN A 158 -8.86 20.47 -42.77
CA ASN A 158 -8.39 21.76 -42.22
C ASN A 158 -9.33 22.56 -41.29
N ARG A 159 -8.88 22.92 -40.08
CA ARG A 159 -8.03 24.11 -39.74
C ARG A 159 -8.69 25.46 -40.05
N GLY A 160 -8.94 26.24 -39.00
CA GLY A 160 -8.78 27.69 -39.02
C GLY A 160 -9.83 28.49 -38.25
N LEU A 161 -9.36 29.52 -37.52
CA LEU A 161 -10.07 30.54 -36.73
C LEU A 161 -10.39 30.08 -35.28
N GLY A 162 -9.80 30.60 -34.20
CA GLY A 162 -8.96 31.77 -33.99
C GLY A 162 -9.46 32.56 -32.78
N ARG A 163 -8.67 32.57 -31.68
CA ARG A 163 -8.74 33.49 -30.51
C ARG A 163 -10.03 33.41 -29.65
N ALA A 164 -10.03 33.64 -28.34
CA ALA A 164 -9.10 34.33 -27.47
C ALA A 164 -9.00 33.66 -26.08
N LEU A 165 -7.80 33.70 -25.53
CA LEU A 165 -7.53 33.58 -24.11
C LEU A 165 -8.22 34.75 -23.37
N SER A 166 -8.76 34.48 -22.19
CA SER A 166 -8.86 35.50 -21.13
C SER A 166 -8.50 34.83 -19.80
N PRO A 167 -7.60 35.45 -19.00
CA PRO A 167 -7.05 34.86 -17.78
C PRO A 167 -7.91 35.09 -16.54
N CYS A 168 -7.51 34.39 -15.47
CA CYS A 168 -8.04 34.35 -14.10
C CYS A 168 -8.33 35.72 -13.45
N PRO A 169 -8.96 35.71 -12.25
CA PRO A 169 -8.10 35.82 -11.07
C PRO A 169 -8.47 34.90 -9.91
N LYS A 170 -7.43 34.62 -9.11
CA LYS A 170 -7.49 33.99 -7.79
C LYS A 170 -7.63 35.07 -6.70
N THR A 171 -8.10 34.60 -5.54
CA THR A 171 -7.96 35.12 -4.16
C THR A 171 -8.70 36.40 -3.78
N SER A 172 -9.62 36.26 -2.82
CA SER A 172 -9.34 36.58 -1.42
C SER A 172 -9.98 35.53 -0.52
#